data_AF-A0A6C0CQ98-F1
#
_entry.id   AF-A0A6C0CQ98-F1
#
_cell.length_a   1.000
_cell.length_b   1.000
_cell.length_c   1.000
_cell.angle_alpha   90.00
_cell.angle_beta   90.00
_cell.angle_gamma   90.00
#
_symmetry.space_group_name_H-M   'P 1'
#
loop_
_entity.id
_entity.type
_entity.pdbx_description
1 polymer ?
#
loop_
_entity_poly.entity_id
_entity_poly.type
_entity_poly.pdbx_seq_one_letter_code
_entity_poly.pdbx_strand_id
1 'polypeptide(L)'
;MDFYDTSFICTYKKSDDDISDDLYRSQFLQAFKLKTFDDNLITEKTDKLFHIMEKHLTKVFTHMKEGNTKFSHMLLFMGEHLNNANLFRVFFVYDVFDIFHRCICDVNDNNKVSDKHYSLFKNAVLKNNTQ
;
A
#
# COMPACT_ATOMS: atom_id res chain seq x y z
N MET A 1 6.24 -5.01 14.29
CA MET A 1 6.34 -3.54 14.41
C MET A 1 5.45 -3.01 15.53
N ASP A 2 5.89 -1.98 16.27
CA ASP A 2 5.09 -1.40 17.35
C ASP A 2 3.95 -0.51 16.84
N PHE A 3 4.13 0.14 15.69
CA PHE A 3 3.19 1.12 15.13
C PHE A 3 2.32 0.60 13.97
N TYR A 4 2.54 -0.64 13.52
CA TYR A 4 1.78 -1.29 12.45
C TYR A 4 1.48 -2.74 12.84
N ASP A 5 0.25 -3.19 12.64
CA ASP A 5 -0.19 -4.55 12.91
C ASP A 5 -0.04 -5.41 11.65
N THR A 6 0.82 -6.42 11.70
CA THR A 6 1.04 -7.40 10.62
C THR A 6 0.47 -8.79 10.96
N SER A 7 -0.27 -8.90 12.07
CA SER A 7 -0.77 -10.19 12.59
C SER A 7 -2.03 -10.71 11.89
N PHE A 8 -2.65 -9.88 11.06
CA PHE A 8 -3.89 -10.22 10.35
C PHE A 8 -3.67 -10.25 8.84
N ILE A 9 -4.69 -10.72 8.12
CA ILE A 9 -4.73 -10.69 6.66
C ILE A 9 -5.96 -9.90 6.25
N CYS A 10 -5.80 -9.05 5.25
CA CYS A 10 -6.92 -8.32 4.68
C CYS A 10 -7.91 -9.29 4.00
N THR A 11 -9.19 -9.17 4.36
CA THR A 11 -10.28 -10.02 3.87
C THR A 11 -11.42 -9.23 3.24
N TYR A 12 -11.35 -7.89 3.27
CA TYR A 12 -12.41 -7.01 2.79
C TYR A 12 -12.86 -7.28 1.35
N LYS A 13 -11.95 -7.68 0.45
CA LYS A 13 -12.29 -8.07 -0.94
C LYS A 13 -13.01 -9.42 -1.09
N LYS A 14 -13.11 -10.20 -0.02
CA LYS A 14 -13.78 -11.52 -0.01
C LYS A 14 -15.13 -11.48 0.71
N SER A 15 -15.47 -10.34 1.29
CA SER A 15 -16.74 -10.12 1.98
C SER A 15 -17.82 -9.72 0.99
N ASP A 16 -19.09 -9.88 1.39
CA ASP A 16 -20.22 -9.40 0.61
C ASP A 16 -20.08 -7.89 0.34
N ASP A 17 -20.48 -7.47 -0.86
CA ASP A 17 -20.26 -6.10 -1.37
C ASP A 17 -20.73 -5.03 -0.38
N ASP A 18 -21.85 -5.28 0.32
CA ASP A 18 -22.47 -4.35 1.27
C ASP A 18 -21.65 -4.04 2.53
N ILE A 19 -20.69 -4.90 2.92
CA ILE A 19 -19.84 -4.71 4.11
C ILE A 19 -18.36 -4.52 3.77
N SER A 20 -18.01 -4.63 2.49
CA SER A 20 -16.62 -4.63 2.02
C SER A 20 -15.90 -3.31 2.33
N ASP A 21 -16.57 -2.17 2.15
CA ASP A 21 -16.04 -0.84 2.43
C ASP A 21 -15.79 -0.58 3.92
N ASP A 22 -16.76 -0.95 4.76
CA ASP A 22 -16.63 -0.79 6.21
C ASP A 22 -15.54 -1.71 6.77
N LEU A 23 -15.45 -2.93 6.23
CA LEU A 23 -14.39 -3.86 6.60
C LEU A 23 -13.01 -3.35 6.13
N TYR A 24 -12.91 -2.77 4.94
CA TYR A 24 -11.68 -2.14 4.47
C TYR A 24 -11.25 -1.01 5.42
N ARG A 25 -12.16 -0.10 5.79
CA ARG A 25 -11.86 1.00 6.73
C ARG A 25 -11.42 0.46 8.10
N SER A 26 -12.11 -0.55 8.60
CA SER A 26 -11.77 -1.21 9.87
C SER A 26 -10.39 -1.87 9.81
N GLN A 27 -10.10 -2.64 8.76
CA GLN A 27 -8.81 -3.32 8.57
C GLN A 27 -7.67 -2.32 8.31
N PHE A 28 -7.95 -1.21 7.63
CA PHE A 28 -7.00 -0.11 7.47
C PHE A 28 -6.62 0.49 8.83
N LEU A 29 -7.61 0.85 9.66
CA LEU A 29 -7.35 1.37 11.01
C LEU A 29 -6.65 0.34 11.90
N GLN A 30 -7.04 -0.93 11.81
CA GLN A 30 -6.38 -2.04 12.51
C GLN A 30 -4.91 -2.15 12.12
N ALA A 31 -4.57 -2.06 10.83
CA ALA A 31 -3.19 -2.06 10.35
C ALA A 31 -2.36 -0.96 10.99
N PHE A 32 -2.93 0.23 11.12
CA PHE A 32 -2.26 1.35 11.79
C PHE A 32 -2.37 1.30 13.31
N LYS A 33 -2.95 0.26 13.93
CA LYS A 33 -3.24 0.19 15.37
C LYS A 33 -3.98 1.44 15.87
N LEU A 34 -4.99 1.87 15.13
CA LEU A 34 -5.85 3.01 15.45
C LEU A 34 -7.28 2.53 15.68
N LYS A 35 -7.99 3.18 16.60
CA LYS A 35 -9.43 2.94 16.83
C LYS A 35 -10.31 3.92 16.04
N THR A 36 -9.76 5.09 15.72
CA THR A 36 -10.42 6.18 15.04
C THR A 36 -9.51 6.71 13.94
N PHE A 37 -10.11 7.26 12.89
CA PHE A 37 -9.37 7.88 11.81
C PHE A 37 -8.73 9.19 12.30
N ASP A 38 -7.40 9.26 12.21
CA ASP A 38 -6.61 10.42 12.62
C ASP A 38 -5.53 10.66 11.55
N ASP A 39 -5.71 11.71 10.75
CA ASP A 39 -4.84 12.02 9.60
C ASP A 39 -3.38 12.23 9.99
N ASN A 40 -3.13 12.83 11.17
CA ASN A 40 -1.79 13.12 11.63
C ASN A 40 -1.07 11.83 12.02
N LEU A 41 -1.75 10.97 12.79
CA LEU A 41 -1.18 9.68 13.20
C LEU A 41 -1.01 8.73 12.02
N ILE A 42 -1.96 8.71 11.08
CA ILE A 42 -1.86 7.90 9.86
C ILE A 42 -0.67 8.38 9.03
N THR A 43 -0.52 9.69 8.84
CA THR A 43 0.62 10.28 8.13
C THR A 43 1.94 9.89 8.79
N GLU A 44 2.07 10.11 10.10
CA GLU A 44 3.29 9.79 10.85
C GLU A 44 3.66 8.30 10.75
N LYS A 45 2.68 7.40 10.90
CA LYS A 45 2.91 5.95 10.80
C LYS A 45 3.21 5.52 9.36
N THR A 46 2.57 6.14 8.37
CA THR A 46 2.84 5.92 6.95
C THR A 46 4.25 6.34 6.60
N ASP A 47 4.72 7.48 7.10
CA ASP A 47 6.07 7.96 6.87
C ASP A 47 7.10 7.01 7.52
N LYS A 48 6.85 6.52 8.74
CA LYS A 48 7.70 5.48 9.36
C LYS A 48 7.76 4.21 8.53
N LEU A 49 6.62 3.75 8.02
CA LEU A 49 6.54 2.57 7.17
C LEU A 49 7.25 2.79 5.82
N PHE A 50 7.12 3.99 5.26
CA PHE A 50 7.78 4.38 4.02
C PHE A 50 9.29 4.22 4.13
N HIS A 51 9.93 4.68 5.21
CA HIS A 51 11.38 4.53 5.42
C HIS A 51 11.84 3.06 5.46
N ILE A 52 10.99 2.14 5.91
CA ILE A 52 11.29 0.71 5.96
C ILE A 52 11.13 0.09 4.57
N MET A 53 10.06 0.46 3.88
CA MET A 53 9.64 -0.15 2.62
C MET A 53 10.33 0.45 1.39
N GLU A 54 10.79 1.71 1.44
CA GLU A 54 11.28 2.45 0.28
C GLU A 54 12.35 1.67 -0.50
N LYS A 55 13.34 1.12 0.21
CA LYS A 55 14.43 0.33 -0.37
C LYS A 55 13.97 -0.91 -1.15
N HIS A 56 12.80 -1.47 -0.79
CA HIS A 56 12.22 -2.64 -1.45
C HIS A 56 11.37 -2.25 -2.66
N LEU A 57 10.88 -1.01 -2.71
CA LEU A 57 9.90 -0.54 -3.68
C LEU A 57 10.47 0.47 -4.70
N THR A 58 11.77 0.78 -4.63
CA THR A 58 12.45 1.74 -5.53
C THR A 58 12.08 1.52 -6.99
N LYS A 59 12.10 0.27 -7.47
CA LYS A 59 11.74 -0.06 -8.85
C LYS A 59 10.29 0.32 -9.16
N VAL A 60 9.35 0.04 -8.26
CA VAL A 60 7.93 0.38 -8.46
C VAL A 60 7.76 1.89 -8.53
N PHE A 61 8.41 2.65 -7.64
CA PHE A 61 8.35 4.12 -7.69
C PHE A 61 8.90 4.69 -9.00
N THR A 62 10.02 4.16 -9.51
CA THR A 62 10.56 4.57 -10.81
C THR A 62 9.53 4.36 -11.92
N HIS A 63 8.92 3.18 -12.02
CA HIS A 63 7.94 2.89 -13.06
C HIS A 63 6.67 3.75 -12.90
N MET A 64 6.23 4.04 -11.67
CA MET A 64 5.09 4.93 -11.44
C MET A 64 5.36 6.35 -11.92
N LYS A 65 6.57 6.89 -11.67
CA LYS A 65 6.97 8.23 -12.12
C LYS A 65 7.11 8.33 -13.64
N GLU A 66 7.46 7.23 -14.30
CA GLU A 66 7.46 7.11 -15.77
C GLU A 66 6.04 7.04 -16.37
N GLY A 67 4.99 7.04 -15.54
CA GLY A 67 3.60 6.94 -15.99
C GLY A 67 3.13 5.50 -16.26
N ASN A 68 3.96 4.50 -15.97
CA ASN A 68 3.66 3.08 -16.15
C ASN A 68 2.80 2.50 -15.01
N THR A 69 1.82 3.26 -14.51
CA THR A 69 0.93 2.86 -13.41
C THR A 69 -0.54 2.92 -13.79
N LYS A 70 -1.35 2.02 -13.23
CA LYS A 70 -2.81 2.05 -13.36
C LYS A 70 -3.43 3.27 -12.65
N PHE A 71 -2.68 3.89 -11.74
CA PHE A 71 -3.10 5.06 -10.98
C PHE A 71 -2.71 6.39 -11.64
N SER A 72 -2.38 6.39 -12.94
CA SER A 72 -1.92 7.60 -13.65
C SER A 72 -2.88 8.78 -13.48
N HIS A 73 -4.19 8.54 -13.51
CA HIS A 73 -5.19 9.58 -13.27
C HIS A 73 -5.16 10.13 -11.84
N MET A 74 -4.96 9.27 -10.84
CA MET A 74 -4.84 9.70 -9.44
C MET A 74 -3.59 10.55 -9.23
N LEU A 75 -2.47 10.18 -9.88
CA LEU A 75 -1.20 10.91 -9.79
C LEU A 75 -1.29 12.32 -10.38
N LEU A 76 -2.12 12.55 -11.41
CA LEU A 76 -2.35 13.90 -11.98
C LEU A 76 -2.88 14.89 -10.95
N PHE A 77 -3.67 14.41 -9.97
CA PHE A 77 -4.25 15.26 -8.92
C PHE A 77 -3.29 15.48 -7.73
N MET A 78 -2.13 14.81 -7.70
CA MET A 78 -1.15 14.94 -6.62
C MET A 78 -0.15 16.10 -6.82
N GLY A 79 -0.31 16.88 -7.91
CA GLY A 79 0.51 18.05 -8.21
C GLY A 79 1.86 17.74 -8.88
N GLU A 80 2.64 18.79 -9.18
CA GLU A 80 3.88 18.72 -9.96
C GLU A 80 5.04 18.01 -9.24
N HIS A 81 4.94 17.76 -7.93
CA HIS A 81 5.99 17.13 -7.12
C HIS A 81 5.60 15.73 -6.63
N LEU A 82 5.61 14.76 -7.55
CA LEU A 82 5.48 13.34 -7.23
C LEU A 82 6.73 12.82 -6.49
N ASN A 83 6.71 12.94 -5.16
CA ASN A 83 7.71 12.33 -4.29
C ASN A 83 7.35 10.87 -3.97
N ASN A 84 8.33 10.07 -3.54
CA ASN A 84 8.13 8.65 -3.23
C ASN A 84 7.12 8.45 -2.08
N ALA A 85 7.09 9.36 -1.11
CA ALA A 85 6.16 9.32 0.01
C ALA A 85 4.69 9.48 -0.42
N ASN A 86 4.41 10.37 -1.36
CA ASN A 86 3.08 10.58 -1.96
C ASN A 86 2.67 9.34 -2.76
N LEU A 87 3.57 8.81 -3.59
CA LEU A 87 3.32 7.56 -4.32
C LEU A 87 3.03 6.39 -3.38
N PHE A 88 3.71 6.33 -2.24
CA PHE A 88 3.52 5.29 -1.24
C PHE A 88 2.11 5.28 -0.65
N ARG A 89 1.48 6.46 -0.48
CA ARG A 89 0.10 6.58 -0.01
C ARG A 89 -0.90 5.92 -0.97
N VAL A 90 -0.60 5.88 -2.26
CA VAL A 90 -1.46 5.22 -3.27
C VAL A 90 -1.54 3.71 -3.02
N PHE A 91 -0.57 3.09 -2.36
CA PHE A 91 -0.60 1.65 -2.09
C PHE A 91 -1.63 1.24 -1.04
N PHE A 92 -2.17 2.21 -0.32
CA PHE A 92 -3.20 2.00 0.68
C PHE A 92 -4.61 2.10 0.12
N VAL A 93 -4.81 2.35 -1.18
CA VAL A 93 -6.17 2.33 -1.76
C VAL A 93 -6.77 0.92 -1.70
N TYR A 94 -8.11 0.86 -1.69
CA TYR A 94 -8.88 -0.38 -1.62
C TYR A 94 -8.36 -1.48 -2.54
N ASP A 95 -8.03 -1.14 -3.80
CA ASP A 95 -7.58 -2.11 -4.80
C ASP A 95 -6.19 -2.70 -4.56
N VAL A 96 -5.34 -2.06 -3.74
CA VAL A 96 -3.94 -2.47 -3.57
C VAL A 96 -3.60 -2.85 -2.14
N PHE A 97 -4.34 -2.31 -1.17
CA PHE A 97 -4.00 -2.40 0.24
C PHE A 97 -3.84 -3.85 0.74
N ASP A 98 -4.69 -4.79 0.35
CA ASP A 98 -4.59 -6.20 0.74
C ASP A 98 -3.29 -6.87 0.26
N ILE A 99 -2.85 -6.55 -0.95
CA ILE A 99 -1.62 -7.08 -1.54
C ILE A 99 -0.41 -6.38 -0.93
N PHE A 100 -0.53 -5.06 -0.72
CA PHE A 100 0.53 -4.26 -0.14
C PHE A 100 0.80 -4.61 1.33
N HIS A 101 -0.27 -4.82 2.10
CA HIS A 101 -0.21 -5.30 3.48
C HIS A 101 0.60 -6.59 3.59
N ARG A 102 0.38 -7.55 2.69
CA ARG A 102 1.19 -8.79 2.65
C ARG A 102 2.67 -8.53 2.43
N CYS A 103 3.01 -7.55 1.58
CA CYS A 103 4.41 -7.17 1.36
C CYS A 103 5.04 -6.58 2.64
N ILE A 104 4.26 -5.84 3.43
CA ILE A 104 4.69 -5.32 4.73
C ILE A 104 4.89 -6.47 5.72
N CYS A 105 3.97 -7.44 5.78
CA CYS A 105 4.12 -8.63 6.62
C CYS A 105 5.41 -9.41 6.28
N ASP A 106 5.68 -9.62 4.99
CA ASP A 106 6.92 -10.28 4.56
C ASP A 106 8.18 -9.55 5.05
N VAL A 107 8.19 -8.22 4.97
CA VAL A 107 9.32 -7.41 5.44
C VAL A 107 9.42 -7.44 6.96
N ASN A 108 8.31 -7.45 7.69
CA ASN A 108 8.32 -7.60 9.14
C ASN A 108 8.89 -8.96 9.58
N ASP A 109 8.56 -10.04 8.86
CA ASP A 109 8.92 -11.40 9.26
C ASP A 109 10.30 -11.82 8.75
N ASN A 110 10.67 -11.41 7.52
CA ASN A 110 11.86 -11.87 6.82
C ASN A 110 12.83 -10.75 6.42
N ASN A 111 12.56 -9.48 6.76
CA ASN A 111 13.30 -8.30 6.30
C ASN A 111 13.39 -8.16 4.76
N LYS A 112 12.55 -8.87 4.01
CA LYS A 112 12.49 -8.85 2.55
C LYS A 112 11.08 -9.21 2.08
N VAL A 113 10.60 -8.53 1.04
CA VAL A 113 9.37 -8.92 0.34
C VAL A 113 9.58 -10.22 -0.44
N SER A 114 8.67 -11.19 -0.31
CA SER A 114 8.70 -12.42 -1.11
C SER A 114 8.54 -12.10 -2.60
N ASP A 115 9.29 -12.78 -3.47
CA ASP A 115 9.25 -12.54 -4.92
C ASP A 115 7.83 -12.75 -5.48
N LYS A 116 7.06 -13.66 -4.87
CA LYS A 116 5.65 -13.89 -5.20
C LYS A 116 4.78 -12.69 -4.85
N HIS A 117 4.86 -12.19 -3.62
CA HIS A 117 4.05 -11.06 -3.17
C HIS A 117 4.48 -9.77 -3.88
N TYR A 118 5.78 -9.56 -4.10
CA TYR A 118 6.31 -8.45 -4.86
C TYR A 118 5.79 -8.43 -6.30
N SER A 119 5.76 -9.59 -6.98
CA SER A 119 5.23 -9.68 -8.35
C SER A 119 3.73 -9.38 -8.41
N LEU A 120 2.95 -9.90 -7.44
CA LEU A 120 1.52 -9.57 -7.35
C LEU A 120 1.29 -8.08 -7.12
N PHE A 121 2.05 -7.49 -6.20
CA PHE A 121 1.99 -6.06 -5.92
C PHE A 121 2.35 -5.22 -7.15
N LYS A 122 3.46 -5.58 -7.83
CA LYS A 122 3.88 -4.92 -9.07
C LYS A 122 2.79 -4.97 -10.13
N ASN A 123 2.15 -6.12 -10.33
CA ASN A 123 1.07 -6.29 -11.31
C ASN A 123 -0.23 -5.57 -10.91
N ALA A 124 -0.46 -5.36 -9.62
CA ALA A 124 -1.59 -4.58 -9.13
C ALA A 124 -1.39 -3.09 -9.42
N VAL A 125 -0.17 -2.57 -9.22
CA VAL A 125 0.15 -1.14 -9.32
C VAL A 125 0.52 -0.68 -10.72
N LEU A 126 1.32 -1.47 -11.44
CA LEU A 126 1.85 -1.10 -12.74
C LEU A 126 0.91 -1.56 -13.86
N LYS A 127 0.92 -0.82 -14.97
CA LYS A 127 0.30 -1.33 -16.19
C LYS A 127 1.07 -2.58 -16.60
N ASN A 128 0.37 -3.69 -16.81
CA ASN A 128 0.99 -4.83 -17.48
C ASN A 128 1.29 -4.35 -18.90
N ASN A 129 2.56 -4.19 -19.24
CA ASN A 129 2.97 -4.11 -20.63
C ASN A 129 2.71 -5.49 -21.24
N THR A 130 1.46 -5.77 -21.61
CA THR A 130 1.19 -6.67 -22.73
C THR A 130 1.81 -6.00 -23.94
N GLN A 131 3.07 -6.38 -24.23
CA GLN A 131 3.53 -6.43 -25.61
C GLN A 131 2.71 -7.46 -26.37
#